data_AF-A0A2G4SEV7-F1
#
_entry.id   AF-A0A2G4SEV7-F1
#
_cell.length_a   1.000
_cell.length_b   1.000
_cell.length_c   1.000
_cell.angle_alpha   90.00
_cell.angle_beta   90.00
_cell.angle_gamma   90.00
#
_symmetry.space_group_name_H-M   'P 1'
#
loop_
_entity.id
_entity.type
_entity.pdbx_description
1 polymer ?
#
loop_
_entity_poly.entity_id
_entity_poly.type
_entity_poly.pdbx_seq_one_letter_code
_entity_poly.pdbx_strand_id
1 'polypeptide(L)'
;MQKLTSDIAPTPRERSDVYTLCLEAIDQADTWLPGWFTLANDPAKHPKFKDIYRDNLAEWLSWAFFNLPLESVLQDESAIQELHEMINDFENKFHIKLKEGYNEDVVAYRLTLDPLLAYHRPLAFYVLVLFLTNIFGFVCQFLWGMKRFGPENRSTIWSLMDPQQSPYPSSHIGPEKVPYWFRDGNRRKKPIVFIHGIGGGLMCYITLVAKLVTLDAPIFFIELPFVAMNCVEEVPTAQETVRDIQQMLQRHGCTDAVFVGHSLGTSVISWAIKYIPKSVASTVFIDPICFMLHYNDICLNFVYRTPKTAAEVSTDITLSLYLTL
;
A
#
# COMPACT_ATOMS: atom_id res chain seq x y z
N MET A 1 -7.34 10.34 16.26
CA MET A 1 -6.06 11.02 15.97
C MET A 1 -5.10 9.97 15.42
N GLN A 2 -4.89 9.93 14.10
CA GLN A 2 -3.75 9.20 13.55
C GLN A 2 -2.50 9.70 14.28
N LYS A 3 -1.75 8.80 14.94
CA LYS A 3 -0.42 9.15 15.42
C LYS A 3 0.36 9.59 14.17
N LEU A 4 0.78 10.85 14.14
CA LEU A 4 1.76 11.34 13.18
C LEU A 4 2.97 10.42 13.30
N THR A 5 3.10 9.48 12.37
CA THR A 5 4.33 8.72 12.20
C THR A 5 5.40 9.74 11.83
N SER A 6 6.58 9.65 12.45
CA SER A 6 7.71 10.52 12.12
C SER A 6 7.88 10.61 10.61
N ASP A 7 8.05 11.81 10.06
CA ASP A 7 8.40 12.00 8.65
C ASP A 7 9.69 11.24 8.35
N ILE A 8 9.55 10.07 7.73
CA ILE A 8 10.66 9.40 7.06
C ILE A 8 10.72 10.01 5.66
N ALA A 9 10.98 11.33 5.60
CA ALA A 9 11.23 11.98 4.33
C ALA A 9 12.53 11.37 3.75
N PRO A 10 12.54 10.93 2.49
CA PRO A 10 13.74 10.40 1.87
C PRO A 10 14.84 11.46 1.90
N THR A 11 16.08 11.05 2.17
CA THR A 11 17.23 11.95 2.11
C THR A 11 17.41 12.50 0.69
N PRO A 12 18.09 13.65 0.49
CA PRO A 12 18.34 14.20 -0.86
C PRO A 12 18.98 13.17 -1.80
N ARG A 13 19.88 12.34 -1.28
CA ARG A 13 20.51 11.26 -2.05
C ARG A 13 19.52 10.19 -2.47
N GLU A 14 18.69 9.70 -1.54
CA GLU A 14 17.66 8.71 -1.85
C GLU A 14 16.64 9.25 -2.86
N ARG A 15 16.25 10.53 -2.75
CA ARG A 15 15.38 11.18 -3.73
C ARG A 15 16.00 11.23 -5.12
N SER A 16 17.25 11.69 -5.22
CA SER A 16 17.98 11.75 -6.49
C SER A 16 18.15 10.37 -7.14
N ASP A 17 18.50 9.34 -6.35
CA ASP A 17 18.64 7.96 -6.83
C ASP A 17 17.29 7.44 -7.37
N VAL A 18 16.19 7.64 -6.63
CA VAL A 18 14.85 7.20 -7.05
C VAL A 18 14.36 7.99 -8.27
N TYR A 19 14.59 9.31 -8.30
CA TYR A 19 14.23 10.17 -9.42
C TYR A 19 14.90 9.72 -10.71
N THR A 20 16.21 9.43 -10.65
CA THR A 20 16.97 8.93 -11.81
C THR A 20 16.37 7.64 -12.35
N LEU A 21 16.08 6.67 -11.47
CA LEU A 21 15.45 5.40 -11.85
C LEU A 21 14.06 5.60 -12.47
N CYS A 22 13.26 6.51 -11.92
CA CYS A 22 11.96 6.88 -12.49
C CYS A 22 12.13 7.50 -13.87
N LEU A 23 13.03 8.48 -14.02
CA LEU A 23 13.26 9.17 -15.28
C LEU A 23 13.75 8.23 -16.39
N GLU A 24 14.58 7.23 -16.04
CA GLU A 24 15.05 6.20 -16.97
C GLU A 24 13.95 5.22 -17.37
N ALA A 25 12.95 4.98 -16.52
CA ALA A 25 11.85 4.04 -16.75
C ALA A 25 10.67 4.65 -17.52
N ILE A 26 10.67 5.97 -17.77
CA ILE A 26 9.63 6.62 -18.56
C ILE A 26 9.89 6.35 -20.04
N ASP A 27 8.96 5.67 -20.70
CA ASP A 27 9.05 5.35 -22.13
C ASP A 27 8.85 6.60 -23.01
N GLN A 28 7.79 7.35 -22.74
CA GLN A 28 7.30 8.45 -23.57
C GLN A 28 6.74 9.58 -22.70
N ALA A 29 7.42 10.73 -22.68
CA ALA A 29 7.02 11.88 -21.87
C ALA A 29 5.67 12.49 -22.31
N ASP A 30 5.34 12.42 -23.59
CA ASP A 30 4.12 12.98 -24.18
C ASP A 30 2.84 12.26 -23.73
N THR A 31 2.95 10.99 -23.36
CA THR A 31 1.84 10.23 -22.75
C THR A 31 1.95 10.16 -21.22
N TRP A 32 3.18 10.06 -20.70
CA TRP A 32 3.40 9.91 -19.26
C TRP A 32 3.02 11.16 -18.48
N LEU A 33 3.52 12.32 -18.91
CA LEU A 33 3.33 13.58 -18.18
C LEU A 33 1.85 13.96 -18.09
N PRO A 34 1.06 13.99 -19.19
CA PRO A 34 -0.33 14.42 -19.10
C PRO A 34 -1.23 13.55 -18.24
N GLY A 35 -0.92 12.25 -18.10
CA GLY A 35 -1.74 11.38 -17.26
C GLY A 35 -1.61 11.67 -15.75
N TRP A 36 -0.63 12.51 -15.34
CA TRP A 36 -0.53 13.02 -13.97
C TRP A 36 -1.31 14.31 -13.71
N PHE A 37 -2.01 14.83 -14.72
CA PHE A 37 -2.77 16.07 -14.61
C PHE A 37 -4.19 15.92 -15.15
N THR A 38 -5.05 16.84 -14.75
CA THR A 38 -6.41 16.99 -15.25
C THR A 38 -6.74 18.43 -15.57
N LEU A 39 -7.84 18.66 -16.28
CA LEU A 39 -8.35 20.00 -16.56
C LEU A 39 -9.22 20.50 -15.40
N ALA A 40 -9.00 21.73 -14.95
CA ALA A 40 -9.74 22.35 -13.86
C ALA A 40 -11.27 22.38 -14.10
N ASN A 41 -11.69 22.50 -15.36
CA ASN A 41 -13.10 22.55 -15.76
C ASN A 41 -13.72 21.17 -16.07
N ASP A 42 -12.90 20.13 -16.27
CA ASP A 42 -13.35 18.78 -16.61
C ASP A 42 -12.36 17.74 -16.05
N PRO A 43 -12.51 17.35 -14.77
CA PRO A 43 -11.60 16.45 -14.08
C PRO A 43 -11.44 15.05 -14.73
N ALA A 44 -12.33 14.70 -15.67
CA ALA A 44 -12.29 13.44 -16.39
C ALA A 44 -11.36 13.46 -17.63
N LYS A 45 -10.75 14.61 -17.95
CA LYS A 45 -9.90 14.77 -19.13
C LYS A 45 -8.48 15.20 -18.75
N HIS A 46 -7.51 14.54 -19.36
CA HIS A 46 -6.12 14.95 -19.30
C HIS A 46 -5.85 16.16 -20.22
N PRO A 47 -4.97 17.09 -19.81
CA PRO A 47 -4.52 18.18 -20.67
C PRO A 47 -3.69 17.66 -21.85
N LYS A 48 -3.42 18.49 -22.85
CA LYS A 48 -2.39 18.17 -23.85
C LYS A 48 -1.02 18.44 -23.25
N PHE A 49 -0.02 17.68 -23.66
CA PHE A 49 1.37 17.86 -23.22
C PHE A 49 1.85 19.32 -23.26
N LYS A 50 1.58 20.04 -24.35
CA LYS A 50 1.97 21.44 -24.55
C LYS A 50 1.32 22.44 -23.57
N ASP A 51 0.23 22.04 -22.92
CA ASP A 51 -0.53 22.89 -21.99
C ASP A 51 0.00 22.72 -20.55
N ILE A 52 0.94 21.79 -20.32
CA ILE A 52 1.61 21.59 -19.03
C ILE A 52 2.86 22.45 -19.00
N TYR A 53 2.91 23.40 -18.08
CA TYR A 53 4.03 24.33 -17.97
C TYR A 53 5.05 23.87 -16.93
N ARG A 54 6.19 24.54 -16.90
CA ARG A 54 7.32 24.23 -16.03
C ARG A 54 6.91 24.21 -14.55
N ASP A 55 6.09 25.15 -14.11
CA ASP A 55 5.65 25.23 -12.71
C ASP A 55 4.57 24.18 -12.37
N ASN A 56 3.79 23.71 -13.35
CA ASN A 56 2.88 22.56 -13.13
C ASN A 56 3.69 21.27 -12.89
N LEU A 57 4.79 21.06 -13.63
CA LEU A 57 5.71 19.95 -13.37
C LEU A 57 6.41 20.12 -12.01
N ALA A 58 6.80 21.35 -11.66
CA ALA A 58 7.39 21.64 -10.35
C ALA A 58 6.44 21.29 -9.20
N GLU A 59 5.15 21.63 -9.33
CA GLU A 59 4.12 21.27 -8.35
C GLU A 59 3.99 19.75 -8.18
N TRP A 60 3.95 19.02 -9.29
CA TRP A 60 3.86 17.56 -9.26
C TRP A 60 5.11 16.90 -8.65
N LEU A 61 6.32 17.35 -9.02
CA LEU A 61 7.59 16.84 -8.47
C LEU A 61 7.72 17.15 -6.98
N SER A 62 7.28 18.33 -6.54
CA SER A 62 7.26 18.71 -5.11
C SER A 62 6.44 17.72 -4.29
N TRP A 63 5.25 17.36 -4.79
CA TRP A 63 4.46 16.31 -4.16
C TRP A 63 5.13 14.94 -4.25
N ALA A 64 5.54 14.51 -5.45
CA ALA A 64 5.98 13.14 -5.70
C ALA A 64 7.27 12.75 -4.98
N PHE A 65 8.24 13.67 -4.87
CA PHE A 65 9.58 13.37 -4.32
C PHE A 65 9.81 13.99 -2.94
N PHE A 66 9.17 15.11 -2.62
CA PHE A 66 9.33 15.79 -1.33
C PHE A 66 8.15 15.55 -0.39
N ASN A 67 7.01 15.05 -0.89
CA ASN A 67 5.75 14.95 -0.14
C ASN A 67 5.32 16.29 0.48
N LEU A 68 5.57 17.38 -0.24
CA LEU A 68 5.31 18.76 0.20
C LEU A 68 4.59 19.57 -0.89
N PRO A 69 3.77 20.57 -0.51
CA PRO A 69 3.32 21.60 -1.44
C PRO A 69 4.50 22.36 -2.03
N LEU A 70 4.34 22.88 -3.26
CA LEU A 70 5.39 23.63 -3.96
C LEU A 70 5.85 24.84 -3.12
N GLU A 71 4.93 25.54 -2.48
CA GLU A 71 5.20 26.71 -1.65
C GLU A 71 6.11 26.41 -0.46
N SER A 72 6.10 25.17 0.04
CA SER A 72 6.98 24.71 1.13
C SER A 72 8.38 24.38 0.60
N VAL A 73 8.48 23.76 -0.58
CA VAL A 73 9.77 23.48 -1.23
C VAL A 73 10.50 24.78 -1.59
N LEU A 74 9.74 25.80 -2.06
CA LEU A 74 10.27 27.12 -2.40
C LEU A 74 10.77 27.95 -1.20
N GLN A 75 10.66 27.45 0.03
CA GLN A 75 11.24 28.10 1.22
C GLN A 75 12.66 27.64 1.54
N ASP A 76 13.13 26.55 0.92
CA ASP A 76 14.46 25.97 1.14
C ASP A 76 15.30 26.06 -0.15
N GLU A 77 16.35 26.88 -0.13
CA GLU A 77 17.25 27.07 -1.27
C GLU A 77 17.85 25.75 -1.80
N SER A 78 18.12 24.80 -0.91
CA SER A 78 18.68 23.50 -1.31
C SER A 78 17.65 22.64 -2.04
N ALA A 79 16.40 22.65 -1.57
CA ALA A 79 15.31 21.92 -2.20
C ALA A 79 14.88 22.56 -3.53
N ILE A 80 14.95 23.89 -3.65
CA ILE A 80 14.74 24.62 -4.91
C ILE A 80 15.76 24.19 -5.95
N GLN A 81 17.04 24.13 -5.57
CA GLN A 81 18.11 23.72 -6.48
C GLN A 81 17.89 22.28 -6.96
N GLU A 82 17.57 21.36 -6.06
CA GLU A 82 17.25 19.96 -6.39
C GLU A 82 16.03 19.85 -7.32
N LEU A 83 14.97 20.60 -7.05
CA LEU A 83 13.77 20.62 -7.90
C LEU A 83 14.06 21.15 -9.31
N HIS A 84 14.85 22.22 -9.43
CA HIS A 84 15.25 22.76 -10.73
C HIS A 84 16.13 21.78 -11.51
N GLU A 85 17.04 21.08 -10.83
CA GLU A 85 17.86 20.01 -11.43
C GLU A 85 16.96 18.89 -11.97
N MET A 86 15.99 18.42 -11.18
CA MET A 86 15.02 17.41 -11.64
C MET A 86 14.29 17.88 -12.91
N ILE A 87 13.75 19.10 -12.93
CA ILE A 87 13.06 19.64 -14.11
C ILE A 87 14.01 19.70 -15.32
N ASN A 88 15.24 20.19 -15.15
CA ASN A 88 16.23 20.27 -16.22
C ASN A 88 16.58 18.88 -16.77
N ASP A 89 16.76 17.90 -15.90
CA ASP A 89 17.05 16.52 -16.28
C ASP A 89 15.90 15.91 -17.09
N PHE A 90 14.65 16.21 -16.71
CA PHE A 90 13.47 15.81 -17.48
C PHE A 90 13.46 16.43 -18.87
N GLU A 91 13.66 17.74 -18.99
CA GLU A 91 13.73 18.45 -20.27
C GLU A 91 14.85 17.90 -21.17
N ASN A 92 16.03 17.68 -20.59
CA ASN A 92 17.20 17.17 -21.28
C ASN A 92 17.02 15.72 -21.76
N LYS A 93 16.47 14.83 -20.91
CA LYS A 93 16.26 13.42 -21.21
C LYS A 93 15.34 13.21 -22.42
N PHE A 94 14.27 14.00 -22.51
CA PHE A 94 13.26 13.86 -23.56
C PHE A 94 13.46 14.85 -24.71
N HIS A 95 14.50 15.68 -24.68
CA HIS A 95 14.78 16.72 -25.68
C HIS A 95 13.57 17.66 -25.90
N ILE A 96 12.90 18.03 -24.82
CA ILE A 96 11.72 18.90 -24.80
C ILE A 96 12.06 20.23 -24.13
N LYS A 97 11.21 21.23 -24.34
CA LYS A 97 11.24 22.47 -23.58
C LYS A 97 9.82 22.84 -23.17
N LEU A 98 9.56 22.84 -21.87
CA LEU A 98 8.27 23.24 -21.30
C LEU A 98 8.13 24.76 -21.37
N LYS A 99 6.88 25.23 -21.44
CA LYS A 99 6.61 26.66 -21.40
C LYS A 99 6.81 27.16 -19.97
N GLU A 100 7.39 28.35 -19.83
CA GLU A 100 7.60 29.00 -18.53
C GLU A 100 6.28 29.44 -17.88
N GLY A 101 6.25 29.42 -16.56
CA GLY A 101 5.12 29.82 -15.72
C GLY A 101 4.21 28.66 -15.30
N TYR A 102 3.04 29.02 -14.79
CA TYR A 102 1.99 28.09 -14.34
C TYR A 102 0.75 28.20 -15.23
N ASN A 103 0.12 27.07 -15.53
CA ASN A 103 -1.17 27.04 -16.21
C ASN A 103 -2.29 26.72 -15.21
N GLU A 104 -3.15 27.70 -14.92
CA GLU A 104 -4.28 27.60 -13.99
C GLU A 104 -5.37 26.60 -14.43
N ASP A 105 -5.44 26.30 -15.74
CA ASP A 105 -6.41 25.33 -16.28
C ASP A 105 -5.97 23.87 -16.04
N VAL A 106 -4.75 23.65 -15.54
CA VAL A 106 -4.14 22.33 -15.37
C VAL A 106 -3.87 22.06 -13.89
N VAL A 107 -4.41 20.94 -13.40
CA VAL A 107 -4.32 20.54 -11.98
C VAL A 107 -3.56 19.23 -11.86
N ALA A 108 -2.53 19.19 -11.03
CA ALA A 108 -1.75 17.98 -10.74
C ALA A 108 -2.50 17.03 -9.79
N TYR A 109 -2.39 15.72 -10.01
CA TYR A 109 -2.83 14.72 -9.02
C TYR A 109 -1.78 14.59 -7.91
N ARG A 110 -2.18 14.79 -6.65
CA ARG A 110 -1.31 14.76 -5.47
C ARG A 110 -1.94 13.95 -4.34
N LEU A 111 -1.83 12.62 -4.40
CA LEU A 111 -2.57 11.66 -3.56
C LEU A 111 -2.55 11.95 -2.05
N THR A 112 -1.43 12.46 -1.51
CA THR A 112 -1.25 12.71 -0.08
C THR A 112 -1.66 14.12 0.35
N LEU A 113 -1.89 15.03 -0.60
CA LEU A 113 -2.23 16.43 -0.36
C LEU A 113 -3.65 16.79 -0.80
N ASP A 114 -4.16 16.13 -1.84
CA ASP A 114 -5.50 16.37 -2.35
C ASP A 114 -6.56 15.87 -1.36
N PRO A 115 -7.70 16.57 -1.24
CA PRO A 115 -8.76 16.20 -0.31
C PRO A 115 -9.39 14.87 -0.70
N LEU A 116 -9.45 13.95 0.25
CA LEU A 116 -10.05 12.63 0.07
C LEU A 116 -11.49 12.63 0.59
N LEU A 117 -12.44 12.21 -0.26
CA LEU A 117 -13.85 12.11 0.10
C LEU A 117 -14.09 10.87 0.97
N ALA A 118 -14.12 11.08 2.27
CA ALA A 118 -14.39 10.06 3.27
C ALA A 118 -15.91 9.89 3.50
N TYR A 119 -16.47 8.70 3.19
CA TYR A 119 -17.87 8.35 3.47
C TYR A 119 -18.01 7.13 4.39
N HIS A 120 -18.54 7.33 5.60
CA HIS A 120 -18.84 6.22 6.51
C HIS A 120 -19.84 5.23 5.88
N ARG A 121 -19.74 3.95 6.25
CA ARG A 121 -20.70 2.92 5.81
C ARG A 121 -21.74 2.61 6.89
N PRO A 122 -22.95 2.16 6.50
CA PRO A 122 -23.92 1.70 7.48
C PRO A 122 -23.36 0.54 8.31
N LEU A 123 -23.72 0.46 9.60
CA LEU A 123 -23.26 -0.59 10.51
C LEU A 123 -23.44 -2.01 9.96
N ALA A 124 -24.54 -2.24 9.21
CA ALA A 124 -24.83 -3.52 8.57
C ALA A 124 -23.73 -4.01 7.61
N PHE A 125 -23.00 -3.10 6.96
CA PHE A 125 -21.87 -3.45 6.10
C PHE A 125 -20.74 -4.09 6.92
N TYR A 126 -20.34 -3.48 8.03
CA TYR A 126 -19.28 -4.02 8.89
C TYR A 126 -19.69 -5.35 9.54
N VAL A 127 -20.98 -5.48 9.93
CA VAL A 127 -21.52 -6.77 10.42
C VAL A 127 -21.43 -7.85 9.35
N LEU A 128 -21.73 -7.52 8.09
CA LEU A 128 -21.59 -8.46 6.97
C LEU A 128 -20.12 -8.87 6.76
N VAL A 129 -19.18 -7.93 6.77
CA VAL A 129 -17.73 -8.22 6.64
C VAL A 129 -17.25 -9.14 7.76
N LEU A 130 -17.64 -8.85 9.01
CA LEU A 130 -17.34 -9.70 10.16
C LEU A 130 -17.93 -11.11 9.99
N PHE A 131 -19.19 -11.22 9.57
CA PHE A 131 -19.84 -12.49 9.32
C PHE A 131 -19.12 -13.32 8.24
N LEU A 132 -18.78 -12.71 7.10
CA LEU A 132 -18.05 -13.38 6.02
C LEU A 132 -16.64 -13.80 6.44
N THR A 133 -15.95 -12.98 7.23
CA THR A 133 -14.63 -13.30 7.78
C THR A 133 -14.69 -14.50 8.73
N ASN A 134 -15.75 -14.60 9.55
CA ASN A 134 -15.97 -15.76 10.43
C ASN A 134 -16.27 -17.04 9.63
N ILE A 135 -17.07 -16.96 8.56
CA ILE A 135 -17.29 -18.09 7.65
C ILE A 135 -15.98 -18.55 7.03
N PHE A 136 -15.16 -17.61 6.54
CA PHE A 136 -13.84 -17.93 5.99
C PHE A 136 -12.94 -18.61 7.04
N GLY A 137 -12.92 -18.10 8.27
CA GLY A 137 -12.19 -18.73 9.37
C GLY A 137 -12.66 -20.16 9.66
N PHE A 138 -13.97 -20.41 9.62
CA PHE A 138 -14.54 -21.75 9.76
C PHE A 138 -14.06 -22.68 8.62
N VAL A 139 -14.04 -22.21 7.38
CA VAL A 139 -13.49 -22.95 6.24
C VAL A 139 -12.00 -23.28 6.45
N CYS A 140 -11.20 -22.29 6.83
CA CYS A 140 -9.77 -22.48 7.12
C CYS A 140 -9.55 -23.54 8.20
N GLN A 141 -10.29 -23.49 9.30
CA GLN A 141 -10.13 -24.41 10.41
C GLN A 141 -10.61 -25.83 10.09
N PHE A 142 -11.85 -25.96 9.59
CA PHE A 142 -12.50 -27.27 9.47
C PHE A 142 -12.27 -27.96 8.13
N LEU A 143 -12.16 -27.21 7.02
CA LEU A 143 -11.92 -27.80 5.70
C LEU A 143 -10.43 -27.87 5.35
N TRP A 144 -9.64 -26.88 5.78
CA TRP A 144 -8.21 -26.84 5.46
C TRP A 144 -7.30 -27.19 6.64
N GLY A 145 -7.84 -27.47 7.82
CA GLY A 145 -7.06 -27.89 8.98
C GLY A 145 -6.06 -26.85 9.47
N MET A 146 -6.32 -25.57 9.19
CA MET A 146 -5.46 -24.46 9.57
C MET A 146 -5.73 -24.02 11.00
N LYS A 147 -4.71 -23.43 11.63
CA LYS A 147 -4.82 -22.82 12.96
C LYS A 147 -4.49 -21.34 12.84
N ARG A 148 -5.30 -20.48 13.47
CA ARG A 148 -5.05 -19.04 13.55
C ARG A 148 -4.15 -18.72 14.74
N PHE A 149 -3.25 -17.77 14.56
CA PHE A 149 -2.31 -17.27 15.56
C PHE A 149 -2.23 -15.73 15.50
N GLY A 150 -1.64 -15.13 16.53
CA GLY A 150 -1.48 -13.68 16.66
C GLY A 150 -2.67 -13.02 17.37
N PRO A 151 -2.77 -11.69 17.35
CA PRO A 151 -3.79 -10.96 18.08
C PRO A 151 -5.20 -11.35 17.64
N GLU A 152 -6.13 -11.39 18.59
CA GLU A 152 -7.55 -11.41 18.27
C GLU A 152 -7.90 -10.08 17.59
N ASN A 153 -8.64 -10.15 16.47
CA ASN A 153 -9.21 -8.96 15.84
C ASN A 153 -10.35 -8.46 16.74
N ARG A 154 -10.02 -7.87 17.88
CA ARG A 154 -10.99 -7.21 18.75
C ARG A 154 -11.47 -5.96 18.02
N SER A 155 -12.59 -6.08 17.31
CA SER A 155 -13.29 -4.93 16.73
C SER A 155 -13.55 -3.88 17.81
N THR A 156 -13.52 -2.59 17.46
CA THR A 156 -13.77 -1.44 18.36
C THR A 156 -15.02 -1.61 19.24
N ILE A 157 -16.04 -2.33 18.75
CA ILE A 157 -17.27 -2.61 19.49
C ILE A 157 -17.01 -3.46 20.75
N TRP A 158 -16.12 -4.44 20.67
CA TRP A 158 -15.80 -5.31 21.80
C TRP A 158 -14.80 -4.67 22.77
N SER A 159 -13.88 -3.83 22.29
CA SER A 159 -13.00 -3.06 23.17
C SER A 159 -13.74 -1.98 23.96
N LEU A 160 -14.84 -1.43 23.44
CA LEU A 160 -15.76 -0.56 24.19
C LEU A 160 -16.56 -1.31 25.26
N MET A 161 -16.74 -2.63 25.11
CA MET A 161 -17.57 -3.47 26.00
C MET A 161 -16.74 -4.24 27.05
N ASP A 162 -15.41 -4.20 27.00
CA ASP A 162 -14.51 -4.86 27.93
C ASP A 162 -13.61 -3.83 28.65
N PRO A 163 -14.02 -3.32 29.83
CA PRO A 163 -13.24 -2.33 30.59
C PRO A 163 -11.97 -2.91 31.23
N GLN A 164 -11.75 -4.23 31.16
CA GLN A 164 -10.60 -4.87 31.78
C GLN A 164 -9.52 -5.14 30.72
N GLN A 165 -8.69 -4.12 30.52
CA GLN A 165 -7.36 -4.30 29.94
C GLN A 165 -6.59 -5.31 30.82
N SER A 166 -6.53 -6.57 30.39
CA SER A 166 -5.65 -7.54 31.03
C SER A 166 -4.20 -7.12 30.79
N PRO A 167 -3.34 -7.04 31.82
CA PRO A 167 -1.94 -6.69 31.62
C PRO A 167 -1.26 -7.86 30.90
N TYR A 168 -0.96 -7.69 29.62
CA TYR A 168 -0.09 -8.62 28.91
C TYR A 168 1.28 -8.64 29.61
N PRO A 169 1.87 -9.81 29.89
CA PRO A 169 3.19 -9.90 30.48
C PRO A 169 4.20 -9.18 29.59
N SER A 170 4.92 -8.25 30.20
CA SER A 170 5.92 -7.39 29.59
C SER A 170 7.09 -8.22 29.05
N SER A 171 7.00 -8.68 27.80
CA SER A 171 8.18 -8.94 27.00
C SER A 171 8.81 -7.60 26.61
N HIS A 172 10.14 -7.49 26.63
CA HIS A 172 10.89 -6.32 26.15
C HIS A 172 10.69 -6.01 24.65
N ILE A 173 9.88 -6.82 23.98
CA ILE A 173 9.45 -6.71 22.60
C ILE A 173 7.96 -6.43 22.67
N GLY A 174 7.49 -5.31 22.10
CA GLY A 174 6.08 -4.93 22.11
C GLY A 174 5.15 -6.03 21.55
N PRO A 175 3.83 -5.94 21.80
CA PRO A 175 2.88 -6.99 21.42
C PRO A 175 2.89 -7.28 19.91
N GLU A 176 2.61 -8.53 19.54
CA GLU A 176 2.37 -8.92 18.14
C GLU A 176 1.10 -8.23 17.63
N LYS A 177 1.19 -7.65 16.43
CA LYS A 177 0.13 -6.90 15.76
C LYS A 177 -0.38 -7.58 14.50
N VAL A 178 0.37 -8.54 13.94
CA VAL A 178 0.02 -9.21 12.68
C VAL A 178 -0.50 -10.64 12.93
N PRO A 179 -1.81 -10.89 12.77
CA PRO A 179 -2.35 -12.24 12.83
C PRO A 179 -2.09 -13.04 11.55
N TYR A 180 -2.14 -14.37 11.67
CA TYR A 180 -1.95 -15.26 10.52
C TYR A 180 -2.63 -16.61 10.72
N TRP A 181 -2.92 -17.28 9.61
CA TRP A 181 -3.28 -18.69 9.57
C TRP A 181 -2.07 -19.53 9.24
N PHE A 182 -1.89 -20.65 9.94
CA PHE A 182 -0.83 -21.61 9.69
C PHE A 182 -1.38 -23.01 9.46
N ARG A 183 -0.81 -23.68 8.47
CA ARG A 183 -0.97 -25.11 8.23
C ARG A 183 0.41 -25.73 8.07
N ASP A 184 0.68 -26.75 8.86
CA ASP A 184 1.90 -27.54 8.68
C ASP A 184 1.75 -28.46 7.45
N GLY A 185 2.87 -28.97 6.96
CA GLY A 185 2.90 -29.84 5.80
C GLY A 185 4.21 -30.59 5.72
N ASN A 186 4.63 -30.96 4.52
CA ASN A 186 5.92 -31.58 4.31
C ASN A 186 7.05 -30.57 4.53
N ARG A 187 7.71 -30.66 5.70
CA ARG A 187 8.85 -29.81 6.08
C ARG A 187 10.10 -29.96 5.21
N ARG A 188 10.13 -30.90 4.25
CA ARG A 188 11.17 -30.94 3.20
C ARG A 188 10.93 -29.89 2.11
N LYS A 189 9.70 -29.36 1.98
CA LYS A 189 9.36 -28.28 1.05
C LYS A 189 9.60 -26.93 1.73
N LYS A 190 9.95 -25.92 0.92
CA LYS A 190 10.13 -24.56 1.41
C LYS A 190 8.78 -23.99 1.89
N PRO A 191 8.71 -23.35 3.07
CA PRO A 191 7.49 -22.70 3.53
C PRO A 191 7.02 -21.61 2.58
N ILE A 192 5.72 -21.35 2.56
CA ILE A 192 5.10 -20.30 1.76
C ILE A 192 4.43 -19.29 2.69
N VAL A 193 4.74 -18.01 2.52
CA VAL A 193 4.07 -16.90 3.20
C VAL A 193 3.28 -16.14 2.16
N PHE A 194 1.95 -16.19 2.22
CA PHE A 194 1.09 -15.41 1.34
C PHE A 194 0.50 -14.19 2.05
N ILE A 195 0.55 -13.04 1.37
CA ILE A 195 0.16 -11.73 1.89
C ILE A 195 -0.86 -11.10 0.94
N HIS A 196 -2.05 -10.82 1.45
CA HIS A 196 -3.14 -10.26 0.64
C HIS A 196 -2.99 -8.74 0.43
N GLY A 197 -3.66 -8.24 -0.61
CA GLY A 197 -3.81 -6.81 -0.87
C GLY A 197 -4.98 -6.16 -0.11
N ILE A 198 -5.24 -4.89 -0.40
CA ILE A 198 -6.39 -4.14 0.13
C ILE A 198 -7.72 -4.75 -0.34
N GLY A 199 -8.73 -4.79 0.51
CA GLY A 199 -10.06 -5.34 0.17
C GLY A 199 -10.68 -6.16 1.31
N GLY A 200 -11.38 -7.25 0.99
CA GLY A 200 -12.00 -8.12 1.98
C GLY A 200 -11.03 -9.06 2.75
N GLY A 201 -9.71 -8.85 2.65
CA GLY A 201 -8.73 -9.76 3.23
C GLY A 201 -8.63 -11.10 2.51
N LEU A 202 -8.23 -12.17 3.23
CA LEU A 202 -7.97 -13.50 2.65
C LEU A 202 -9.20 -14.16 1.99
N MET A 203 -10.42 -13.78 2.37
CA MET A 203 -11.64 -14.38 1.79
C MET A 203 -11.78 -14.10 0.29
N CYS A 204 -11.26 -12.97 -0.19
CA CYS A 204 -11.22 -12.64 -1.62
C CYS A 204 -10.28 -13.56 -2.43
N TYR A 205 -9.42 -14.33 -1.74
CA TYR A 205 -8.41 -15.20 -2.32
C TYR A 205 -8.74 -16.68 -2.11
N ILE A 206 -10.00 -17.02 -1.77
CA ILE A 206 -10.41 -18.38 -1.38
C ILE A 206 -9.98 -19.45 -2.39
N THR A 207 -10.03 -19.14 -3.69
CA THR A 207 -9.63 -20.05 -4.78
C THR A 207 -8.13 -20.27 -4.84
N LEU A 208 -7.34 -19.20 -4.65
CA LEU A 208 -5.89 -19.27 -4.57
C LEU A 208 -5.44 -20.01 -3.31
N VAL A 209 -6.04 -19.67 -2.16
CA VAL A 209 -5.79 -20.33 -0.88
C VAL A 209 -6.05 -21.83 -1.00
N ALA A 210 -7.20 -22.23 -1.55
CA ALA A 210 -7.54 -23.63 -1.76
C ALA A 210 -6.45 -24.37 -2.56
N LYS A 211 -5.93 -23.75 -3.63
CA LYS A 211 -4.86 -24.32 -4.45
C LYS A 211 -3.53 -24.39 -3.69
N LEU A 212 -3.14 -23.33 -2.99
CA LEU A 212 -1.89 -23.31 -2.22
C LEU A 212 -1.87 -24.40 -1.16
N VAL A 213 -3.00 -24.61 -0.47
CA VAL A 213 -3.15 -25.65 0.55
C VAL A 213 -2.89 -27.06 0.00
N THR A 214 -3.12 -27.32 -1.30
CA THR A 214 -2.82 -28.62 -1.93
C THR A 214 -1.33 -28.88 -2.14
N LEU A 215 -0.47 -27.86 -2.03
CA LEU A 215 0.97 -28.00 -2.24
C LEU A 215 1.67 -28.78 -1.13
N ASP A 216 1.00 -29.00 0.01
CA ASP A 216 1.53 -29.79 1.14
C ASP A 216 2.92 -29.29 1.61
N ALA A 217 3.10 -27.97 1.64
CA ALA A 217 4.23 -27.30 2.29
C ALA A 217 3.72 -26.60 3.57
N PRO A 218 4.60 -26.22 4.52
CA PRO A 218 4.21 -25.30 5.59
C PRO A 218 3.73 -23.97 4.98
N ILE A 219 2.50 -23.56 5.27
CA ILE A 219 1.89 -22.38 4.66
C ILE A 219 1.41 -21.41 5.74
N PHE A 220 1.74 -20.15 5.55
CA PHE A 220 1.30 -19.01 6.34
C PHE A 220 0.43 -18.10 5.46
N PHE A 221 -0.78 -17.79 5.91
CA PHE A 221 -1.59 -16.72 5.33
C PHE A 221 -1.60 -15.54 6.30
N ILE A 222 -0.93 -14.46 5.91
CA ILE A 222 -0.87 -13.24 6.70
C ILE A 222 -2.20 -12.51 6.60
N GLU A 223 -2.77 -12.15 7.75
CA GLU A 223 -3.91 -11.25 7.83
C GLU A 223 -3.39 -9.84 8.09
N LEU A 224 -3.86 -8.88 7.29
CA LEU A 224 -3.61 -7.45 7.48
C LEU A 224 -4.96 -6.75 7.78
N PRO A 225 -5.47 -6.82 9.02
CA PRO A 225 -6.81 -6.35 9.37
C PRO A 225 -7.07 -4.88 9.00
N PHE A 226 -6.05 -4.03 9.14
CA PHE A 226 -6.07 -2.60 8.81
C PHE A 226 -6.26 -2.31 7.31
N VAL A 227 -6.05 -3.29 6.43
CA VAL A 227 -6.35 -3.21 4.99
C VAL A 227 -7.37 -4.26 4.56
N ALA A 228 -8.17 -4.80 5.49
CA ALA A 228 -9.13 -5.88 5.23
C ALA A 228 -10.61 -5.52 5.52
N MET A 229 -11.01 -4.25 5.35
CA MET A 229 -12.37 -3.73 5.65
C MET A 229 -12.82 -3.95 7.11
N ASN A 230 -11.88 -4.14 8.04
CA ASN A 230 -12.17 -4.30 9.47
C ASN A 230 -12.04 -2.95 10.20
N CYS A 231 -12.79 -2.80 11.29
CA CYS A 231 -12.62 -1.68 12.21
C CYS A 231 -11.43 -1.94 13.14
N VAL A 232 -10.28 -1.35 12.80
CA VAL A 232 -9.02 -1.48 13.53
C VAL A 232 -8.41 -0.10 13.69
N GLU A 233 -8.06 0.27 14.92
CA GLU A 233 -7.50 1.59 15.23
C GLU A 233 -5.96 1.61 15.15
N GLU A 234 -5.32 0.47 15.42
CA GLU A 234 -3.87 0.37 15.41
C GLU A 234 -3.36 -0.21 14.08
N VAL A 235 -2.55 0.58 13.38
CA VAL A 235 -1.82 0.15 12.18
C VAL A 235 -0.35 -0.09 12.54
N PRO A 236 0.20 -1.29 12.31
CA PRO A 236 1.62 -1.55 12.58
C PRO A 236 2.52 -0.82 11.58
N THR A 237 3.71 -0.43 12.03
CA THR A 237 4.75 0.08 11.12
C THR A 237 5.30 -1.03 10.21
N ALA A 238 6.03 -0.65 9.16
CA ALA A 238 6.74 -1.61 8.31
C ALA A 238 7.67 -2.52 9.14
N GLN A 239 8.41 -1.94 10.09
CA GLN A 239 9.34 -2.63 10.98
C GLN A 239 8.61 -3.58 11.95
N GLU A 240 7.47 -3.15 12.52
CA GLU A 240 6.65 -4.03 13.37
C GLU A 240 6.08 -5.20 12.56
N THR A 241 5.59 -4.93 11.35
CA THR A 241 5.01 -5.96 10.46
C THR A 241 6.04 -7.04 10.11
N VAL A 242 7.23 -6.65 9.65
CA VAL A 242 8.28 -7.63 9.29
C VAL A 242 8.88 -8.33 10.50
N ARG A 243 8.97 -7.66 11.65
CA ARG A 243 9.38 -8.26 12.92
C ARG A 243 8.43 -9.40 13.29
N ASP A 244 7.12 -9.16 13.24
CA ASP A 244 6.11 -10.16 13.59
C ASP A 244 6.12 -11.34 12.61
N ILE A 245 6.29 -11.08 11.31
CA ILE A 245 6.48 -12.13 10.30
C ILE A 245 7.74 -12.97 10.59
N GLN A 246 8.85 -12.34 10.99
CA GLN A 246 10.07 -13.06 11.34
C GLN A 246 9.88 -13.93 12.59
N GLN A 247 9.21 -13.41 13.63
CA GLN A 247 8.89 -14.17 14.83
C GLN A 247 7.92 -15.33 14.55
N MET A 248 6.94 -15.12 13.67
CA MET A 248 6.07 -16.18 13.15
C MET A 248 6.91 -17.32 12.54
N LEU A 249 7.82 -17.02 11.62
CA LEU A 249 8.66 -18.05 10.99
C LEU A 249 9.47 -18.82 12.03
N GLN A 250 10.13 -18.11 12.96
CA GLN A 250 10.91 -18.71 14.05
C GLN A 250 10.06 -19.61 14.95
N ARG A 251 8.86 -19.16 15.34
CA ARG A 251 7.92 -19.91 16.19
C ARG A 251 7.57 -21.27 15.60
N HIS A 252 7.49 -21.36 14.27
CA HIS A 252 7.14 -22.60 13.56
C HIS A 252 8.37 -23.38 13.07
N GLY A 253 9.57 -22.99 13.49
CA GLY A 253 10.83 -23.64 13.15
C GLY A 253 11.24 -23.45 11.68
N CYS A 254 10.81 -22.36 11.06
CA CYS A 254 11.14 -22.00 9.68
C CYS A 254 12.21 -20.90 9.67
N THR A 255 13.31 -21.11 8.96
CA THR A 255 14.40 -20.13 8.85
C THR A 255 14.16 -19.11 7.74
N ASP A 256 13.56 -19.57 6.63
CA ASP A 256 13.28 -18.79 5.44
C ASP A 256 12.01 -19.32 4.73
N ALA A 257 11.42 -18.50 3.86
CA ALA A 257 10.21 -18.85 3.13
C ALA A 257 10.13 -18.22 1.74
N VAL A 258 9.28 -18.77 0.88
CA VAL A 258 8.84 -18.13 -0.36
C VAL A 258 7.72 -17.15 -0.02
N PHE A 259 7.91 -15.87 -0.33
CA PHE A 259 6.93 -14.82 -0.10
C PHE A 259 6.10 -14.58 -1.35
N VAL A 260 4.78 -14.69 -1.23
CA VAL A 260 3.82 -14.50 -2.33
C VAL A 260 2.91 -13.34 -1.94
N GLY A 261 2.83 -12.30 -2.78
CA GLY A 261 2.12 -11.08 -2.45
C GLY A 261 1.28 -10.62 -3.62
N HIS A 262 0.06 -10.16 -3.32
CA HIS A 262 -0.80 -9.49 -4.29
C HIS A 262 -1.02 -8.02 -3.92
N SER A 263 -0.94 -7.12 -4.91
CA SER A 263 -1.22 -5.69 -4.72
C SER A 263 -0.48 -5.15 -3.47
N LEU A 264 -1.15 -4.54 -2.49
CA LEU A 264 -0.51 -4.01 -1.27
C LEU A 264 0.37 -5.03 -0.51
N GLY A 265 0.08 -6.33 -0.61
CA GLY A 265 0.91 -7.37 -0.04
C GLY A 265 2.34 -7.39 -0.60
N THR A 266 2.56 -6.87 -1.81
CA THR A 266 3.89 -6.74 -2.42
C THR A 266 4.74 -5.68 -1.73
N SER A 267 4.13 -4.65 -1.15
CA SER A 267 4.84 -3.68 -0.32
C SER A 267 5.35 -4.32 0.98
N VAL A 268 4.60 -5.24 1.57
CA VAL A 268 5.08 -6.01 2.73
C VAL A 268 6.26 -6.91 2.37
N ILE A 269 6.25 -7.48 1.15
CA ILE A 269 7.40 -8.25 0.62
C ILE A 269 8.63 -7.34 0.46
N SER A 270 8.48 -6.12 -0.07
CA SER A 270 9.60 -5.20 -0.21
C SER A 270 10.21 -4.82 1.14
N TRP A 271 9.37 -4.64 2.18
CA TRP A 271 9.83 -4.46 3.55
C TRP A 271 10.57 -5.70 4.08
N ALA A 272 10.07 -6.91 3.80
CA ALA A 272 10.72 -8.15 4.23
C ALA A 272 12.10 -8.30 3.59
N ILE A 273 12.24 -8.01 2.29
CA ILE A 273 13.54 -7.97 1.60
C ILE A 273 14.47 -6.95 2.26
N LYS A 274 13.97 -5.75 2.59
CA LYS A 274 14.78 -4.68 3.18
C LYS A 274 15.26 -5.01 4.59
N TYR A 275 14.38 -5.50 5.45
CA TYR A 275 14.64 -5.60 6.90
C TYR A 275 14.98 -7.00 7.39
N ILE A 276 14.51 -8.05 6.72
CA ILE A 276 14.74 -9.45 7.12
C ILE A 276 15.20 -10.33 5.94
N PRO A 277 16.18 -9.90 5.11
CA PRO A 277 16.54 -10.57 3.85
C PRO A 277 16.90 -12.06 4.02
N LYS A 278 17.49 -12.44 5.15
CA LYS A 278 17.84 -13.84 5.46
C LYS A 278 16.62 -14.76 5.62
N SER A 279 15.43 -14.19 5.84
CA SER A 279 14.18 -14.93 5.98
C SER A 279 13.45 -15.08 4.64
N VAL A 280 13.91 -14.41 3.58
CA VAL A 280 13.28 -14.41 2.25
C VAL A 280 14.08 -15.33 1.32
N ALA A 281 13.55 -16.53 1.07
CA ALA A 281 14.19 -17.50 0.17
C ALA A 281 13.92 -17.16 -1.30
N SER A 282 12.71 -16.69 -1.61
CA SER A 282 12.28 -16.29 -2.95
C SER A 282 11.00 -15.44 -2.84
N THR A 283 10.63 -14.74 -3.92
CA THR A 283 9.45 -13.89 -3.98
C THR A 283 8.61 -14.17 -5.23
N VAL A 284 7.29 -14.03 -5.09
CA VAL A 284 6.31 -14.08 -6.18
C VAL A 284 5.41 -12.86 -6.05
N PHE A 285 5.44 -12.02 -7.06
CA PHE A 285 4.65 -10.80 -7.14
C PHE A 285 3.45 -11.02 -8.06
N ILE A 286 2.24 -10.80 -7.55
CA ILE A 286 1.00 -10.87 -8.32
C ILE A 286 0.45 -9.46 -8.39
N ASP A 287 0.39 -8.87 -9.58
CA ASP A 287 -0.07 -7.49 -9.79
C ASP A 287 0.58 -6.48 -8.81
N PRO A 288 1.91 -6.33 -8.86
CA PRO A 288 2.65 -5.58 -7.84
C PRO A 288 2.40 -4.08 -7.91
N ILE A 289 2.24 -3.46 -6.74
CA ILE A 289 2.16 -2.00 -6.62
C ILE A 289 3.46 -1.37 -6.10
N CYS A 290 4.48 -2.17 -5.77
CA CYS A 290 5.74 -1.66 -5.21
C CYS A 290 6.78 -1.29 -6.28
N PHE A 291 6.40 -1.36 -7.56
CA PHE A 291 7.24 -0.97 -8.69
C PHE A 291 6.53 0.11 -9.50
N MET A 292 7.30 0.98 -10.15
CA MET A 292 6.79 1.92 -11.15
C MET A 292 5.62 2.81 -10.68
N LEU A 293 5.56 3.16 -9.39
CA LEU A 293 4.52 4.03 -8.81
C LEU A 293 4.50 5.46 -9.40
N HIS A 294 5.55 5.83 -10.15
CA HIS A 294 5.60 7.06 -10.94
C HIS A 294 4.78 6.98 -12.23
N TYR A 295 4.17 5.83 -12.57
CA TYR A 295 3.10 5.75 -13.57
C TYR A 295 1.74 5.99 -12.92
N ASN A 296 0.88 6.73 -13.62
CA ASN A 296 -0.37 7.24 -13.07
C ASN A 296 -1.47 6.18 -12.92
N ASP A 297 -1.35 5.00 -13.53
CA ASP A 297 -2.45 4.04 -13.64
C ASP A 297 -3.04 3.64 -12.28
N ILE A 298 -2.19 3.38 -11.30
CA ILE A 298 -2.63 3.02 -9.94
C ILE A 298 -3.34 4.21 -9.30
N CYS A 299 -2.73 5.40 -9.37
CA CYS A 299 -3.26 6.64 -8.83
C CYS A 299 -4.65 6.95 -9.42
N LEU A 300 -4.76 6.95 -10.75
CA LEU A 300 -5.99 7.24 -11.48
C LEU A 300 -7.07 6.21 -11.23
N ASN A 301 -6.78 4.93 -11.50
CA ASN A 301 -7.80 3.89 -11.44
C ASN A 301 -8.30 3.63 -10.02
N PHE A 302 -7.45 3.88 -9.02
CA PHE A 302 -7.79 3.63 -7.62
C PHE A 302 -8.43 4.85 -6.94
N VAL A 303 -8.00 6.09 -7.25
CA VAL A 303 -8.39 7.30 -6.49
C VAL A 303 -9.19 8.31 -7.30
N TYR A 304 -8.77 8.65 -8.51
CA TYR A 304 -9.34 9.80 -9.26
C TYR A 304 -10.38 9.45 -10.31
N ARG A 305 -10.45 8.18 -10.73
CA ARG A 305 -11.38 7.73 -11.75
C ARG A 305 -12.82 7.81 -11.24
N THR A 306 -13.72 8.34 -12.07
CA THR A 306 -15.17 8.16 -11.86
C THR A 306 -15.59 6.75 -12.30
N PRO A 307 -16.19 5.95 -11.41
CA PRO A 307 -16.54 4.56 -11.71
C PRO A 307 -17.69 4.51 -12.72
N LYS A 308 -17.60 3.61 -13.70
CA LYS A 308 -18.60 3.37 -14.74
C LYS A 308 -19.15 1.95 -14.72
N THR A 309 -18.42 1.01 -14.11
CA THR A 309 -18.79 -0.40 -13.99
C THR A 309 -18.94 -0.82 -12.54
N ALA A 310 -19.64 -1.94 -12.29
CA ALA A 310 -19.82 -2.48 -10.94
C ALA A 310 -18.49 -2.86 -10.26
N ALA A 311 -17.51 -3.33 -11.04
CA ALA A 311 -16.17 -3.63 -10.51
C ALA A 311 -15.46 -2.37 -10.02
N GLU A 312 -15.56 -1.27 -10.77
CA GLU A 312 -14.98 0.02 -10.39
C GLU A 312 -15.68 0.61 -9.16
N VAL A 313 -17.01 0.50 -9.10
CA VAL A 313 -17.76 0.87 -7.89
C VAL A 313 -17.30 0.06 -6.66
N SER A 314 -16.96 -1.22 -6.83
CA SER A 314 -16.40 -2.03 -5.75
C SER A 314 -15.03 -1.53 -5.29
N THR A 315 -14.19 -1.05 -6.21
CA THR A 315 -12.90 -0.42 -5.89
C THR A 315 -13.11 0.86 -5.08
N ASP A 316 -14.02 1.73 -5.50
CA ASP A 316 -14.35 2.97 -4.77
C ASP A 316 -14.92 2.71 -3.38
N ILE A 317 -15.78 1.68 -3.26
CA ILE A 317 -16.30 1.24 -1.95
C ILE A 317 -15.15 0.81 -1.06
N THR A 318 -14.19 0.07 -1.61
CA THR A 318 -13.01 -0.39 -0.89
C THR A 318 -12.18 0.79 -0.42
N LEU A 319 -11.83 1.73 -1.32
CA LEU A 319 -11.00 2.89 -0.97
C LEU A 319 -11.66 3.76 0.10
N SER A 320 -12.91 4.17 -0.11
CA SER A 320 -13.60 5.09 0.80
C SER A 320 -13.76 4.56 2.23
N LEU A 321 -13.77 3.23 2.43
CA LEU A 321 -13.75 2.62 3.77
C LEU A 321 -12.47 2.96 4.54
N TYR A 322 -11.30 2.90 3.91
CA TYR A 322 -10.02 3.17 4.58
C TYR A 322 -9.77 4.65 4.82
N LEU A 323 -10.47 5.53 4.09
CA LEU A 323 -10.38 6.98 4.26
C LEU A 323 -11.26 7.49 5.41
N THR A 324 -12.10 6.64 6.00
CA THR A 324 -13.12 7.02 6.99
C THR A 324 -12.89 6.53 8.41
N LEU A 325 -11.89 5.67 8.59
CA LEU A 325 -11.50 5.06 9.86
C LEU A 325 -10.31 5.81 10.45
#